data_AF-A0A838EKA9-F1
#
_entry.id   AF-A0A838EKA9-F1
#
_cell.length_a   1.000
_cell.length_b   1.000
_cell.length_c   1.000
_cell.angle_alpha   90.00
_cell.angle_beta   90.00
_cell.angle_gamma   90.00
#
_symmetry.space_group_name_H-M   'P 1'
#
loop_
_entity.id
_entity.type
_entity.pdbx_description
1 polymer ?
#
loop_
_entity_poly.entity_id
_entity_poly.type
_entity_poly.pdbx_seq_one_letter_code
_entity_poly.pdbx_strand_id
1 'polypeptide(L)'
;MKRYILTGTPGSGKTSIIHELNSKGYSVVEEAATDVIVLEQANGELEPWIQLDFIDKIIHLQKQRQIKVSTFPDTLQFYDRAPICTYALSMYLGYPLSTSLLEEIKRIERENIYQRQVFFIENLGFCHPTQTAGCYSFDITAQC
;
A
#
# COMPACT_ATOMS: atom_id res chain seq x y z
N MET A 1 -6.53 13.98 -14.05
CA MET A 1 -6.11 13.78 -12.64
C MET A 1 -4.84 12.95 -12.61
N LYS A 2 -3.82 13.37 -11.87
CA LYS A 2 -2.55 12.65 -11.71
C LYS A 2 -2.57 11.88 -10.39
N ARG A 3 -2.23 10.58 -10.43
CA ARG A 3 -2.18 9.70 -9.26
C ARG A 3 -0.78 9.15 -9.08
N TYR A 4 -0.10 9.50 -8.00
CA TYR A 4 1.25 9.04 -7.72
C TYR A 4 1.25 8.04 -6.57
N ILE A 5 2.06 7.00 -6.70
CA ILE A 5 2.28 6.00 -5.65
C ILE A 5 3.49 6.44 -4.83
N LEU A 6 3.34 6.43 -3.51
CA LEU A 6 4.45 6.48 -2.56
C LEU A 6 4.68 5.06 -2.05
N THR A 7 5.91 4.58 -2.15
CA THR A 7 6.30 3.26 -1.64
C THR A 7 7.66 3.33 -0.97
N GLY A 8 7.98 2.33 -0.17
CA GLY A 8 9.19 2.26 0.65
C GLY A 8 9.04 1.23 1.75
N THR A 9 10.12 0.93 2.46
CA THR A 9 10.09 -0.01 3.59
C THR A 9 9.25 0.53 4.74
N PRO A 10 8.68 -0.33 5.60
CA PRO A 10 8.18 0.11 6.91
C PRO A 10 9.25 0.94 7.64
N GLY A 11 8.83 1.99 8.34
CA GLY A 11 9.74 2.89 9.07
C GLY A 11 10.49 3.93 8.23
N SER A 12 10.36 3.95 6.89
CA SER A 12 11.06 4.94 6.03
C SER A 12 10.53 6.39 6.14
N GLY A 13 9.62 6.69 7.07
CA GLY A 13 9.03 8.03 7.21
C GLY A 13 7.91 8.38 6.21
N LYS A 14 7.42 7.43 5.41
CA LYS A 14 6.28 7.65 4.48
C LYS A 14 5.07 8.28 5.17
N THR A 15 4.69 7.78 6.34
CA THR A 15 3.54 8.26 7.10
C THR A 15 3.65 9.76 7.39
N SER A 16 4.85 10.27 7.72
CA SER A 16 5.08 11.70 7.93
C SER A 16 4.87 12.51 6.64
N ILE A 17 5.34 12.00 5.50
CA ILE A 17 5.14 12.65 4.19
C ILE A 17 3.65 12.69 3.84
N ILE A 18 2.93 11.58 4.06
CA ILE A 18 1.50 11.47 3.82
C ILE A 18 0.71 12.45 4.69
N HIS A 19 1.02 12.55 5.98
CA HIS A 19 0.38 13.52 6.87
C HIS A 19 0.60 14.95 6.40
N GLU A 20 1.81 15.28 5.94
CA GLU A 20 2.13 16.62 5.44
C GLU A 20 1.46 16.91 4.08
N LEU A 21 1.26 15.91 3.24
CA LEU A 21 0.49 16.06 2.00
C LEU A 21 -1.00 16.32 2.31
N ASN A 22 -1.57 15.58 3.25
CA ASN A 22 -2.94 15.80 3.72
C ASN A 22 -3.09 17.19 4.37
N SER A 23 -2.13 17.63 5.21
CA SER A 23 -2.18 18.95 5.86
C SER A 23 -2.17 20.11 4.85
N LYS A 24 -1.53 19.90 3.69
CA LYS A 24 -1.52 20.82 2.54
C LYS A 24 -2.76 20.75 1.65
N GLY A 25 -3.72 19.89 1.98
CA GLY A 25 -4.98 19.74 1.26
C GLY A 25 -4.91 18.82 0.03
N TYR A 26 -3.87 18.01 -0.11
CA TYR A 26 -3.84 16.98 -1.15
C TYR A 26 -4.64 15.76 -0.73
N SER A 27 -5.35 15.15 -1.68
CA SER A 27 -6.00 13.85 -1.47
C SER A 27 -4.97 12.75 -1.33
N VAL A 28 -5.02 12.05 -0.19
CA VAL A 28 -4.23 10.84 0.05
C VAL A 28 -5.14 9.63 0.25
N VAL A 29 -4.75 8.51 -0.39
CA VAL A 29 -5.33 7.19 -0.15
C VAL A 29 -4.35 6.39 0.71
N GLU A 30 -4.77 6.10 1.94
CA GLU A 30 -3.98 5.34 2.91
C GLU A 30 -3.91 3.84 2.59
N GLU A 31 -2.82 3.20 3.04
CA GLU A 31 -2.53 1.78 2.85
C GLU A 31 -3.63 0.90 3.46
N ALA A 32 -4.22 0.01 2.66
CA ALA A 32 -5.25 -0.92 3.13
C ALA A 32 -4.72 -2.06 4.02
N ALA A 33 -3.47 -2.49 3.85
CA ALA A 33 -2.93 -3.67 4.54
C ALA A 33 -2.96 -3.52 6.07
N THR A 34 -2.47 -2.39 6.58
CA THR A 34 -2.48 -2.10 8.02
C THR A 34 -3.91 -2.10 8.58
N ASP A 35 -4.88 -1.51 7.88
CA ASP A 35 -6.26 -1.45 8.35
C ASP A 35 -6.96 -2.81 8.31
N VAL A 36 -6.68 -3.63 7.29
CA VAL A 36 -7.17 -5.02 7.24
C VAL A 36 -6.61 -5.82 8.42
N ILE A 37 -5.30 -5.70 8.71
CA ILE A 37 -4.69 -6.39 9.86
C ILE A 37 -5.37 -5.98 11.16
N VAL A 38 -5.51 -4.67 11.41
CA VAL A 38 -6.11 -4.14 12.63
C VAL A 38 -7.57 -4.60 12.78
N LEU A 39 -8.35 -4.56 11.70
CA LEU A 39 -9.75 -4.98 11.70
C LEU A 39 -9.90 -6.48 12.00
N GLU A 40 -9.13 -7.32 11.31
CA GLU A 40 -9.21 -8.77 11.48
C GLU A 40 -8.73 -9.21 12.88
N GLN A 41 -7.68 -8.57 13.41
CA GLN A 41 -7.22 -8.79 14.78
C GLN A 41 -8.25 -8.37 15.82
N ALA A 42 -8.94 -7.25 15.60
CA ALA A 42 -10.07 -6.85 16.45
C ALA A 42 -11.24 -7.84 16.41
N ASN A 43 -11.39 -8.58 15.30
CA ASN A 43 -12.39 -9.64 15.14
C ASN A 43 -11.91 -11.02 15.66
N GLY A 44 -10.71 -11.10 16.23
CA GLY A 44 -10.18 -12.31 16.86
C GLY A 44 -9.23 -13.15 15.99
N GLU A 45 -8.92 -12.71 14.77
CA GLU A 45 -7.90 -13.35 13.93
C GLU A 45 -6.52 -12.74 14.21
N LEU A 46 -5.67 -13.44 14.95
CA LEU A 46 -4.37 -12.92 15.39
C LEU A 46 -3.38 -12.76 14.23
N GLU A 47 -3.43 -13.67 13.26
CA GLU A 47 -2.48 -13.74 12.14
C GLU A 47 -3.23 -13.71 10.79
N PRO A 48 -3.92 -12.59 10.47
CA PRO A 48 -4.78 -12.52 9.29
C PRO A 48 -4.01 -12.72 7.98
N TRP A 49 -2.70 -12.45 7.97
CA TRP A 49 -1.83 -12.66 6.80
C TRP A 49 -1.65 -14.13 6.40
N ILE A 50 -2.00 -15.09 7.25
CA ILE A 50 -1.99 -16.52 6.92
C ILE A 50 -3.27 -16.92 6.17
N GLN A 51 -4.35 -16.13 6.30
CA GLN A 51 -5.62 -16.43 5.67
C GLN A 51 -5.54 -16.29 4.15
N LEU A 52 -6.14 -17.24 3.44
CA LEU A 52 -6.12 -17.28 1.96
C LEU A 52 -6.80 -16.06 1.33
N ASP A 53 -7.77 -15.46 2.03
CA ASP A 53 -8.53 -14.30 1.55
C ASP A 53 -7.90 -12.95 1.94
N PHE A 54 -6.76 -12.95 2.65
CA PHE A 54 -6.13 -11.74 3.16
C PHE A 54 -5.77 -10.74 2.06
N ILE A 55 -5.13 -11.23 1.00
CA ILE A 55 -4.77 -10.40 -0.15
C ILE A 55 -6.02 -9.83 -0.81
N ASP A 56 -7.10 -10.61 -0.91
CA ASP A 56 -8.35 -10.17 -1.53
C ASP A 56 -9.02 -9.06 -0.72
N LYS A 57 -8.99 -9.14 0.62
CA LYS A 57 -9.45 -8.08 1.53
C LYS A 57 -8.68 -6.79 1.31
N ILE A 58 -7.35 -6.86 1.21
CA ILE A 58 -6.48 -5.69 0.93
C ILE A 58 -6.84 -5.05 -0.41
N ILE A 59 -6.94 -5.86 -1.47
CA ILE A 59 -7.25 -5.36 -2.82
C ILE A 59 -8.63 -4.73 -2.88
N HIS A 60 -9.62 -5.34 -2.22
CA HIS A 60 -10.96 -4.80 -2.14
C HIS A 60 -10.99 -3.42 -1.46
N LEU A 61 -10.39 -3.31 -0.28
CA LEU A 61 -10.36 -2.06 0.49
C LEU A 61 -9.58 -0.96 -0.26
N GLN A 62 -8.41 -1.28 -0.83
CA GLN A 62 -7.60 -0.32 -1.57
C GLN A 62 -8.37 0.21 -2.80
N LYS A 63 -9.07 -0.67 -3.51
CA LYS A 63 -9.92 -0.31 -4.66
C LYS A 63 -11.09 0.58 -4.26
N GLN A 64 -11.78 0.25 -3.17
CA GLN A 64 -12.87 1.07 -2.64
C GLN A 64 -12.39 2.48 -2.30
N ARG A 65 -11.25 2.62 -1.62
CA ARG A 65 -10.63 3.91 -1.31
C ARG A 65 -10.28 4.70 -2.57
N GLN A 66 -9.68 4.05 -3.56
CA GLN A 66 -9.35 4.66 -4.85
C GLN A 66 -10.58 5.23 -5.56
N ILE A 67 -11.67 4.45 -5.63
CA ILE A 67 -12.92 4.86 -6.29
C ILE A 67 -13.56 6.03 -5.52
N LYS A 68 -13.65 5.92 -4.19
CA LYS A 68 -14.21 6.97 -3.33
C LYS A 68 -13.45 8.29 -3.49
N VAL A 69 -12.12 8.26 -3.52
CA VAL A 69 -11.31 9.47 -3.67
C VAL A 69 -11.36 10.01 -5.11
N SER A 70 -11.68 9.18 -6.10
CA SER A 70 -11.83 9.63 -7.50
C SER A 70 -13.11 10.43 -7.78
N THR A 71 -14.04 10.52 -6.84
CA THR A 71 -15.24 11.38 -6.98
C THR A 71 -14.98 12.84 -6.60
N PHE A 72 -13.82 13.14 -6.01
CA PHE A 72 -13.43 14.50 -5.66
C PHE A 72 -12.79 15.21 -6.86
N PRO A 73 -12.93 16.55 -6.98
CA PRO A 73 -12.44 17.33 -8.12
C PRO A 73 -10.91 17.51 -8.15
N ASP A 74 -10.17 16.79 -7.33
CA ASP A 74 -8.74 16.99 -7.16
C ASP A 74 -7.95 16.67 -8.42
N THR A 75 -6.99 17.53 -8.74
CA THR A 75 -6.14 17.31 -9.92
C THR A 75 -4.98 16.37 -9.64
N LEU A 76 -4.65 16.17 -8.36
CA LEU A 76 -3.50 15.42 -7.86
C LEU A 76 -3.88 14.56 -6.65
N GLN A 77 -3.49 13.29 -6.68
CA GLN A 77 -3.74 12.32 -5.62
C GLN A 77 -2.47 11.52 -5.32
N PHE A 78 -2.28 11.20 -4.04
CA PHE A 78 -1.17 10.39 -3.56
C PHE A 78 -1.68 9.10 -2.92
N TYR A 79 -0.96 8.01 -3.12
CA TYR A 79 -1.35 6.69 -2.64
C TYR A 79 -0.24 6.13 -1.77
N ASP A 80 -0.54 5.86 -0.50
CA ASP A 80 0.35 5.10 0.38
C ASP A 80 0.27 3.62 0.00
N ARG A 81 1.25 3.19 -0.79
CA ARG A 81 1.21 1.92 -1.55
C ARG A 81 -0.01 1.81 -2.46
N ALA A 82 -0.03 0.75 -3.26
CA ALA A 82 -1.07 0.44 -4.21
C ALA A 82 -1.13 -1.09 -4.45
N PRO A 83 -2.15 -1.60 -5.17
CA PRO A 83 -2.22 -3.03 -5.50
C PRO A 83 -0.95 -3.57 -6.18
N ILE A 84 -0.25 -2.73 -6.96
CA ILE A 84 1.04 -3.09 -7.57
C ILE A 84 2.14 -3.37 -6.52
N CYS A 85 2.10 -2.73 -5.36
CA CYS A 85 3.01 -3.04 -4.24
C CYS A 85 2.69 -4.40 -3.63
N THR A 86 1.41 -4.76 -3.52
CA THR A 86 0.97 -6.08 -3.05
C THR A 86 1.38 -7.18 -4.04
N TYR A 87 1.24 -6.91 -5.34
CA TYR A 87 1.74 -7.78 -6.41
C TYR A 87 3.26 -7.99 -6.31
N ALA A 88 4.03 -6.90 -6.21
CA ALA A 88 5.48 -6.98 -6.11
C ALA A 88 5.93 -7.77 -4.86
N LEU A 89 5.29 -7.53 -3.71
CA LEU A 89 5.59 -8.25 -2.48
C LEU A 89 5.23 -9.75 -2.58
N SER A 90 4.07 -10.08 -3.15
CA SER A 90 3.64 -11.47 -3.32
C SER A 90 4.62 -12.24 -4.22
N MET A 91 5.06 -11.61 -5.33
CA MET A 91 6.08 -12.18 -6.21
C MET A 91 7.42 -12.39 -5.49
N TYR A 92 7.86 -11.40 -4.70
CA TYR A 92 9.11 -11.48 -3.94
C TYR A 92 9.10 -12.60 -2.89
N LEU A 93 7.98 -12.78 -2.19
CA LEU A 93 7.81 -13.82 -1.16
C LEU A 93 7.49 -15.22 -1.75
N GLY A 94 7.26 -15.32 -3.06
CA GLY A 94 6.84 -16.57 -3.70
C GLY A 94 5.41 -16.98 -3.35
N TYR A 95 4.55 -16.03 -2.96
CA TYR A 95 3.15 -16.28 -2.67
C TYR A 95 2.31 -16.36 -3.95
N PRO A 96 1.29 -17.24 -3.97
CA PRO A 96 0.38 -17.33 -5.10
C PRO A 96 -0.39 -16.02 -5.27
N LEU A 97 -0.51 -15.58 -6.52
CA LEU A 97 -1.27 -14.38 -6.86
C LEU A 97 -2.75 -14.73 -6.95
N SER A 98 -3.58 -14.05 -6.15
CA SER A 98 -5.02 -14.25 -6.21
C SER A 98 -5.62 -13.72 -7.52
N THR A 99 -6.75 -14.28 -7.94
CA THR A 99 -7.49 -13.82 -9.11
C THR A 99 -7.87 -12.34 -8.98
N SER A 100 -8.32 -11.90 -7.79
CA SER A 100 -8.68 -10.51 -7.51
C SER A 100 -7.49 -9.56 -7.73
N LEU A 101 -6.30 -9.94 -7.26
CA LEU A 101 -5.08 -9.16 -7.46
C LEU A 101 -4.74 -9.05 -8.94
N LEU A 102 -4.74 -10.16 -9.69
CA LEU A 102 -4.44 -10.16 -11.12
C LEU A 102 -5.43 -9.32 -11.93
N GLU A 103 -6.72 -9.42 -11.61
CA GLU A 103 -7.76 -8.60 -12.24
C GLU A 103 -7.58 -7.11 -11.93
N GLU A 104 -7.20 -6.76 -10.71
CA GLU A 104 -6.95 -5.38 -10.34
C GLU A 104 -5.70 -4.81 -11.04
N ILE A 105 -4.63 -5.60 -11.18
CA ILE A 105 -3.46 -5.19 -11.96
C ILE A 105 -3.82 -4.94 -13.43
N LYS A 106 -4.60 -5.83 -14.05
CA LYS A 106 -5.11 -5.64 -15.42
C LYS A 106 -5.98 -4.39 -15.53
N ARG A 107 -6.82 -4.10 -14.53
CA ARG A 107 -7.63 -2.88 -14.48
C ARG A 107 -6.74 -1.63 -14.43
N ILE A 108 -5.76 -1.62 -13.52
CA ILE A 108 -4.80 -0.52 -13.34
C ILE A 108 -4.08 -0.20 -14.65
N GLU A 109 -3.61 -1.22 -15.36
CA GLU A 109 -2.94 -1.07 -16.65
C GLU A 109 -3.89 -0.53 -17.72
N ARG A 110 -5.04 -1.19 -17.93
CA ARG A 110 -6.04 -0.81 -18.94
C ARG A 110 -6.53 0.63 -18.78
N GLU A 111 -6.77 1.04 -17.54
CA GLU A 111 -7.34 2.35 -17.21
C GLU A 111 -6.26 3.42 -16.95
N ASN A 112 -4.98 3.07 -17.03
CA ASN A 112 -3.85 3.94 -16.71
C ASN A 112 -4.07 4.69 -15.37
N ILE A 113 -4.44 3.94 -14.32
CA ILE A 113 -4.89 4.54 -13.05
C ILE A 113 -3.79 5.42 -12.44
N TYR A 114 -2.55 4.93 -12.42
CA TYR A 114 -1.40 5.60 -11.82
C TYR A 114 -0.45 6.19 -12.86
N GLN A 115 0.30 7.21 -12.44
CA GLN A 115 1.46 7.68 -13.20
C GLN A 115 2.55 6.60 -13.25
N ARG A 116 3.32 6.57 -14.34
CA ARG A 116 4.50 5.68 -14.45
C ARG A 116 5.60 6.01 -13.45
N GLN A 117 5.64 7.26 -12.99
CA GLN A 117 6.58 7.69 -11.95
C GLN A 117 6.03 7.31 -10.58
N VAL A 118 6.87 6.63 -9.80
CA VAL A 118 6.59 6.21 -8.42
C VAL A 118 7.62 6.88 -7.52
N PHE A 119 7.18 7.40 -6.38
CA PHE A 119 8.08 7.94 -5.37
C PHE A 119 8.50 6.81 -4.43
N PHE A 120 9.77 6.44 -4.49
CA PHE A 120 10.39 5.52 -3.54
C PHE A 120 11.01 6.33 -2.40
N ILE A 121 10.59 6.06 -1.17
CA ILE A 121 11.12 6.69 0.02
C ILE A 121 12.17 5.76 0.62
N GLU A 122 13.43 6.16 0.46
CA GLU A 122 14.58 5.44 1.00
C GLU A 122 14.54 5.42 2.53
N ASN A 123 15.02 4.32 3.11
CA ASN A 123 15.20 4.23 4.55
C ASN A 123 16.42 5.05 4.96
N LEU A 124 16.27 5.95 5.92
CA LEU A 124 17.36 6.79 6.45
C LEU A 124 18.29 6.03 7.43
N GLY A 125 18.11 4.72 7.58
CA GLY A 125 18.97 3.86 8.41
C GLY A 125 18.50 3.69 9.86
N PHE A 126 17.33 4.22 10.22
CA PHE A 126 16.75 4.10 11.57
C PHE A 126 15.24 3.87 11.49
N CYS A 127 14.75 2.81 12.14
CA CYS A 127 13.31 2.54 12.31
C CYS A 127 12.98 2.51 13.81
N HIS A 128 12.00 3.31 14.24
CA HIS A 128 11.43 3.19 15.58
C HIS A 128 10.20 2.26 15.52
N PRO A 129 10.06 1.27 16.42
CA PRO A 129 8.88 0.40 16.45
C PRO A 129 7.60 1.20 16.73
N THR A 130 6.57 1.03 15.92
CA THR A 130 5.20 1.47 16.22
C THR A 130 4.31 0.25 16.43
N GLN A 131 3.28 0.37 17.28
CA GLN A 131 2.49 -0.76 17.81
C GLN A 131 1.80 -1.64 16.74
N THR A 132 1.61 -1.12 15.52
CA THR A 132 1.00 -1.84 14.39
C THR A 132 1.93 -2.06 13.20
N ALA A 133 3.14 -1.48 13.21
CA ALA A 133 4.13 -1.70 12.16
C ALA A 133 5.28 -2.51 12.76
N GLY A 134 5.21 -3.84 12.59
CA GLY A 134 6.37 -4.69 12.82
C GLY A 134 7.56 -4.11 12.05
N CYS A 135 8.64 -3.79 12.76
CA CYS A 135 9.95 -3.59 12.15
C CYS A 135 10.43 -4.95 11.64
N TYR A 136 9.88 -5.41 10.51
CA TYR A 136 10.62 -6.34 9.69
C TYR A 136 11.71 -5.50 9.03
N SER A 137 12.88 -5.48 9.66
CA SER A 137 14.14 -5.19 9.00
C SER A 137 14.26 -6.18 7.85
N PHE A 138 13.70 -5.85 6.69
CA PHE A 138 14.13 -6.49 5.46
C PHE A 138 15.52 -5.93 5.23
N ASP A 139 16.53 -6.71 5.62
CA ASP A 139 17.91 -6.48 5.26
C ASP A 139 17.99 -6.33 3.74
N ILE A 140 18.08 -5.07 3.26
CA ILE A 140 18.43 -4.76 1.87
C ILE A 140 19.95 -4.93 1.69
N THR A 141 20.47 -6.07 2.16
CA THR A 141 21.82 -6.53 1.89
C THR A 141 21.73 -7.90 1.23
N ALA A 142 21.22 -7.90 0.00
CA ALA A 142 21.46 -8.99 -0.93
C ALA A 142 21.60 -8.43 -2.34
N GLN A 143 22.87 -8.13 -2.65
CA GLN A 143 23.51 -8.16 -3.97
C GLN A 143 23.08 -7.13 -5.03
N CYS A 144 23.92 -6.10 -5.14
CA CYS A 144 24.43 -5.65 -6.45
C CYS A 144 25.04 -6.81 -7.24
#